data_AF-A0A933ZMJ8-F1
#
_entry.id   AF-A0A933ZMJ8-F1
#
_cell.length_a   1.000
_cell.length_b   1.000
_cell.length_c   1.000
_cell.angle_alpha   90.00
_cell.angle_beta   90.00
_cell.angle_gamma   90.00
#
_symmetry.space_group_name_H-M   'P 1'
#
loop_
_entity.id
_entity.type
_entity.pdbx_description
1 polymer ?
#
loop_
_entity_poly.entity_id
_entity_poly.type
_entity_poly.pdbx_seq_one_letter_code
_entity_poly.pdbx_strand_id
1 'polypeptide(L)'
;NAPPDLAAKLTAAVPKERIGADESELLGLLETRAVDYAFLYRSTAEDHHLKHLILPPEINLSKPEFAARYAEVSVEVRMKQGDGRATLRGHPVTYGIAIPVNAANASEAEQFLAFLLGSEGQKVLRAAGLRPLNPAISRQAERVPEGLKGLLRASE
;
A
#
# COMPACT_ATOMS: atom_id res chain seq x y z
N ASN A 1 -14.11 -15.43 -15.63
CA ASN A 1 -14.58 -15.93 -14.32
C ASN A 1 -13.57 -16.92 -13.79
N ALA A 2 -12.98 -16.65 -12.63
CA ALA A 2 -12.12 -17.62 -11.96
C ALA A 2 -12.95 -18.81 -11.47
N PRO A 3 -12.38 -20.03 -11.42
CA PRO A 3 -13.04 -21.16 -10.79
C PRO A 3 -13.45 -20.84 -9.34
N PRO A 4 -14.64 -21.27 -8.88
CA PRO A 4 -15.11 -20.97 -7.52
C PRO A 4 -14.20 -21.54 -6.42
N ASP A 5 -13.36 -22.52 -6.76
CA ASP A 5 -12.40 -23.17 -5.85
C ASP A 5 -10.95 -22.69 -6.03
N LEU A 6 -10.71 -21.65 -6.84
CA LEU A 6 -9.34 -21.17 -7.14
C LEU A 6 -8.57 -20.81 -5.86
N ALA A 7 -9.19 -20.07 -4.93
CA ALA A 7 -8.53 -19.68 -3.68
C ALA A 7 -8.13 -20.91 -2.85
N ALA A 8 -9.04 -21.89 -2.72
CA ALA A 8 -8.76 -23.12 -1.98
C ALA A 8 -7.65 -23.94 -2.66
N LYS A 9 -7.66 -24.02 -4.00
CA LYS A 9 -6.61 -24.67 -4.79
C LYS A 9 -5.25 -23.99 -4.61
N LEU A 10 -5.19 -22.66 -4.64
CA LEU A 10 -3.95 -21.91 -4.42
C LEU A 10 -3.42 -22.16 -2.99
N THR A 11 -4.27 -22.06 -1.97
CA THR A 11 -3.87 -22.33 -0.58
C THR A 11 -3.37 -23.77 -0.39
N ALA A 12 -4.02 -24.75 -1.03
CA ALA A 12 -3.59 -26.15 -0.94
C ALA A 12 -2.29 -26.42 -1.73
N ALA A 13 -2.04 -25.68 -2.81
CA ALA A 13 -0.89 -25.86 -3.68
C ALA A 13 0.37 -25.11 -3.21
N VAL A 14 0.25 -24.12 -2.33
CA VAL A 14 1.36 -23.32 -1.81
C VAL A 14 1.85 -23.92 -0.48
N PRO A 15 3.04 -24.56 -0.45
CA PRO A 15 3.67 -25.03 0.79
C PRO A 15 3.92 -23.86 1.73
N LYS A 16 3.90 -24.11 3.05
CA LYS A 16 4.10 -23.05 4.05
C LYS A 16 5.47 -22.37 3.91
N GLU A 17 6.47 -23.11 3.44
CA GLU A 17 7.84 -22.62 3.21
C GLU A 17 7.93 -21.61 2.06
N ARG A 18 6.87 -21.49 1.24
CA ARG A 18 6.75 -20.50 0.16
C ARG A 18 5.83 -19.33 0.53
N ILE A 19 5.33 -19.29 1.77
CA ILE A 19 4.57 -18.16 2.30
C ILE A 19 5.54 -17.24 3.04
N GLY A 20 5.95 -16.16 2.39
CA GLY A 20 6.84 -15.17 3.00
C GLY A 20 6.17 -14.41 4.15
N ALA A 21 6.94 -14.09 5.19
CA ALA A 21 6.50 -13.30 6.33
C ALA A 21 6.29 -11.81 5.98
N ASP A 22 6.94 -11.34 4.92
CA ASP A 22 6.74 -10.06 4.26
C ASP A 22 7.24 -10.09 2.81
N GLU A 23 7.14 -8.95 2.14
CA GLU A 23 7.49 -8.77 0.73
C GLU A 23 8.97 -9.06 0.44
N SER A 24 9.87 -8.81 1.38
CA SER A 24 11.32 -9.00 1.21
C SER A 24 11.67 -10.48 1.04
N GLU A 25 10.97 -11.35 1.76
CA GLU A 25 11.16 -12.80 1.65
C GLU A 25 10.65 -13.32 0.31
N LEU A 26 9.50 -12.82 -0.17
CA LEU A 26 8.96 -13.16 -1.50
C LEU A 26 9.93 -12.77 -2.62
N LEU A 27 10.58 -11.61 -2.49
CA LEU A 27 11.62 -11.17 -3.42
C LEU A 27 12.80 -12.14 -3.44
N GLY A 28 13.31 -12.55 -2.28
CA GLY A 28 14.40 -13.54 -2.20
C GLY A 28 14.03 -14.88 -2.85
N LEU A 29 12.79 -15.34 -2.69
CA LEU A 29 12.30 -16.55 -3.36
C LEU A 29 12.25 -16.41 -4.89
N LEU A 30 11.90 -15.23 -5.41
CA LEU A 30 11.93 -14.95 -6.84
C LEU A 30 13.35 -14.90 -7.40
N GLU A 31 14.26 -14.20 -6.72
CA GLU A 31 15.66 -14.04 -7.15
C GLU A 31 16.42 -15.37 -7.17
N THR A 32 16.15 -16.23 -6.18
CA THR A 32 16.69 -17.60 -6.12
C THR A 32 16.00 -18.58 -7.07
N ARG A 33 14.93 -18.16 -7.76
CA ARG A 33 14.05 -19.01 -8.58
C ARG A 33 13.40 -20.16 -7.80
N ALA A 34 13.23 -20.00 -6.49
CA ALA A 34 12.47 -20.94 -5.67
C ALA A 34 10.96 -20.89 -5.97
N VAL A 35 10.50 -19.77 -6.53
CA VAL A 35 9.15 -19.57 -7.07
C VAL A 35 9.21 -18.88 -8.43
N ASP A 36 8.23 -19.14 -9.30
CA ASP A 36 8.13 -18.51 -10.63
C ASP A 36 7.40 -17.16 -10.61
N TYR A 37 6.46 -16.98 -9.66
CA TYR A 37 5.63 -15.79 -9.53
C TYR A 37 5.42 -15.45 -8.04
N ALA A 38 5.34 -14.16 -7.74
CA ALA A 38 4.86 -13.65 -6.45
C ALA A 38 3.93 -12.44 -6.67
N PHE A 39 3.01 -12.22 -5.73
CA PHE A 39 2.21 -11.00 -5.71
C PHE A 39 3.01 -9.91 -4.98
N LEU A 40 3.39 -8.85 -5.71
CA LEU A 40 4.17 -7.72 -5.21
C LEU A 40 3.51 -6.40 -5.60
N TYR A 41 3.90 -5.30 -4.92
CA TYR A 41 3.57 -3.98 -5.41
C TYR A 41 4.35 -3.66 -6.69
N ARG A 42 3.75 -2.85 -7.56
CA ARG A 42 4.39 -2.42 -8.81
C ARG A 42 5.71 -1.68 -8.54
N SER A 43 5.74 -0.80 -7.53
CA SER A 43 6.94 -0.05 -7.15
C SER A 43 8.10 -0.99 -6.79
N THR A 44 7.84 -2.02 -5.98
CA THR A 44 8.84 -3.02 -5.62
C THR A 44 9.37 -3.78 -6.83
N ALA A 45 8.48 -4.16 -7.75
CA ALA A 45 8.90 -4.83 -8.99
C ALA A 45 9.75 -3.93 -9.88
N GLU A 46 9.44 -2.63 -9.96
CA GLU A 46 10.22 -1.65 -10.72
C GLU A 46 11.60 -1.38 -10.08
N ASP A 47 11.64 -1.20 -8.76
CA ASP A 47 12.86 -0.96 -7.98
C ASP A 47 13.86 -2.13 -8.10
N HIS A 48 13.36 -3.36 -8.14
CA HIS A 48 14.17 -4.58 -8.30
C HIS A 48 14.32 -5.04 -9.76
N HIS A 49 13.90 -4.22 -10.74
CA HIS A 49 14.00 -4.51 -12.17
C HIS A 49 13.37 -5.86 -12.59
N LEU A 50 12.30 -6.27 -11.91
CA LEU A 50 11.60 -7.52 -12.18
C LEU A 50 10.63 -7.39 -13.36
N LYS A 51 10.49 -8.48 -14.12
CA LYS A 51 9.38 -8.62 -15.06
C LYS A 51 8.08 -8.78 -14.28
N HIS A 52 7.03 -8.08 -14.70
CA HIS A 52 5.75 -8.14 -14.01
C HIS A 52 4.57 -8.17 -14.99
N LEU A 53 3.46 -8.75 -14.53
CA LEU A 53 2.17 -8.74 -15.20
C LEU A 53 1.23 -7.81 -14.44
N ILE A 54 0.71 -6.79 -15.11
CA ILE A 54 -0.23 -5.85 -14.49
C ILE A 54 -1.61 -6.50 -14.45
N LEU A 55 -2.10 -6.76 -13.23
CA LEU A 55 -3.47 -7.21 -13.02
C LEU A 55 -4.48 -6.10 -13.36
N PRO A 56 -5.69 -6.44 -13.83
CA PRO A 56 -6.72 -5.45 -14.14
C PRO A 56 -7.07 -4.54 -12.96
N PRO A 57 -7.37 -3.25 -13.20
CA PRO A 57 -7.79 -2.30 -12.16
C PRO A 57 -8.90 -2.81 -11.24
N GLU A 58 -9.80 -3.63 -11.75
CA GLU A 58 -10.94 -4.20 -11.03
C GLU A 58 -10.53 -5.12 -9.86
N ILE A 59 -9.30 -5.62 -9.85
CA ILE A 59 -8.81 -6.58 -8.85
C ILE A 59 -7.47 -6.20 -8.21
N ASN A 60 -6.73 -5.24 -8.78
CA ASN A 60 -5.38 -4.92 -8.35
C ASN A 60 -5.28 -3.87 -7.23
N LEU A 61 -6.42 -3.43 -6.68
CA LEU A 61 -6.53 -2.45 -5.60
C LEU A 61 -5.95 -1.05 -5.92
N SER A 62 -5.72 -0.70 -7.18
CA SER A 62 -5.01 0.55 -7.54
C SER A 62 -5.90 1.77 -7.75
N LYS A 63 -7.22 1.60 -7.93
CA LYS A 63 -8.12 2.66 -8.40
C LYS A 63 -9.28 2.91 -7.43
N PRO A 64 -9.47 4.16 -6.95
CA PRO A 64 -10.59 4.51 -6.07
C PRO A 64 -11.97 4.22 -6.66
N GLU A 65 -12.14 4.29 -7.98
CA GLU A 65 -13.40 3.99 -8.67
C GLU A 65 -13.91 2.55 -8.45
N PHE A 66 -13.01 1.62 -8.10
CA PHE A 66 -13.36 0.23 -7.78
C PHE A 66 -13.44 -0.04 -6.27
N ALA A 67 -13.45 0.99 -5.41
CA ALA A 67 -13.45 0.81 -3.96
C ALA A 67 -14.60 -0.09 -3.46
N ALA A 68 -15.82 0.10 -4.00
CA ALA A 68 -16.97 -0.74 -3.66
C ALA A 68 -16.74 -2.21 -4.02
N ARG A 69 -16.14 -2.47 -5.19
CA ARG A 69 -15.83 -3.82 -5.65
C ARG A 69 -14.74 -4.47 -4.82
N TYR A 70 -13.68 -3.74 -4.48
CA TYR A 70 -12.63 -4.25 -3.59
C TYR A 70 -13.22 -4.62 -2.22
N ALA A 71 -14.19 -3.84 -1.73
CA ALA A 71 -14.84 -4.03 -0.45
C ALA A 71 -15.76 -5.27 -0.38
N GLU A 72 -16.06 -5.92 -1.51
CA GLU A 72 -16.81 -7.19 -1.58
C GLU A 72 -16.03 -8.36 -0.95
N VAL A 73 -14.70 -8.24 -0.85
CA VAL A 73 -13.83 -9.28 -0.29
C VAL A 73 -13.20 -8.80 1.01
N SER A 74 -13.11 -9.71 1.98
CA SER A 74 -12.36 -9.51 3.22
C SER A 74 -11.59 -10.76 3.61
N VAL A 75 -10.48 -10.58 4.32
CA VAL A 75 -9.65 -11.66 4.85
C VAL A 75 -9.47 -11.48 6.35
N GLU A 76 -9.48 -12.59 7.10
CA GLU A 76 -9.05 -12.59 8.49
C GLU A 76 -7.53 -12.74 8.54
N VAL A 77 -6.87 -11.81 9.23
CA VAL A 77 -5.42 -11.85 9.46
C VAL A 77 -5.14 -11.90 10.95
N ARG A 78 -4.03 -12.55 11.31
CA ARG A 78 -3.45 -12.43 12.65
C ARG A 78 -2.53 -11.22 12.66
N MET A 79 -2.72 -10.33 13.63
CA MET A 79 -1.86 -9.15 13.77
C MET A 79 -0.46 -9.57 14.23
N LYS A 80 0.60 -8.95 13.69
CA LYS A 80 1.99 -9.20 14.13
C LYS A 80 2.21 -8.82 15.61
N GLN A 81 1.44 -7.86 16.13
CA GLN A 81 1.47 -7.44 17.54
C GLN A 81 0.13 -7.76 18.21
N GLY A 82 0.17 -8.57 19.29
CA GLY A 82 -0.98 -8.99 20.09
C GLY A 82 -1.66 -10.28 19.62
N ASP A 83 -2.62 -10.76 20.42
CA ASP A 83 -3.42 -11.97 20.12
C ASP A 83 -4.68 -11.69 19.28
N GLY A 84 -4.78 -10.48 18.73
CA GLY A 84 -5.94 -10.04 17.94
C GLY A 84 -5.97 -10.65 16.54
N ARG A 85 -7.13 -11.17 16.15
CA ARG A 85 -7.51 -11.29 14.74
C ARG A 85 -8.10 -9.98 14.25
N ALA A 86 -7.81 -9.62 13.02
CA ALA A 86 -8.42 -8.47 12.36
C ALA A 86 -9.03 -8.90 11.03
N THR A 87 -10.19 -8.36 10.70
CA THR A 87 -10.79 -8.51 9.37
C THR A 87 -10.33 -7.35 8.51
N LEU A 88 -9.52 -7.63 7.50
CA LEU A 88 -9.12 -6.65 6.50
C LEU A 88 -10.10 -6.72 5.33
N ARG A 89 -10.84 -5.64 5.10
CA ARG A 89 -11.69 -5.47 3.92
C ARG A 89 -10.88 -4.84 2.79
N GLY A 90 -11.09 -5.31 1.57
CA GLY A 90 -10.41 -4.74 0.39
C GLY A 90 -10.73 -3.25 0.23
N HIS A 91 -9.70 -2.47 -0.05
CA HIS A 91 -9.76 -1.03 -0.24
C HIS A 91 -8.65 -0.63 -1.22
N PRO A 92 -8.78 0.48 -1.96
CA PRO A 92 -7.66 1.01 -2.73
C PRO A 92 -6.40 1.16 -1.87
N VAL A 93 -5.25 0.71 -2.39
CA VAL A 93 -3.95 0.84 -1.71
C VAL A 93 -3.52 2.29 -1.77
N THR A 94 -3.47 2.94 -0.62
CA THR A 94 -3.02 4.33 -0.45
C THR A 94 -2.03 4.41 0.69
N TYR A 95 -0.93 5.16 0.48
CA TYR A 95 0.03 5.44 1.55
C TYR A 95 -0.47 6.61 2.41
N GLY A 96 -0.49 6.39 3.72
CA GLY A 96 -0.76 7.41 4.73
C GLY A 96 0.53 7.85 5.42
N ILE A 97 0.61 9.13 5.75
CA ILE A 97 1.67 9.70 6.59
C ILE A 97 1.01 10.56 7.67
N ALA A 98 1.61 10.61 8.86
CA ALA A 98 1.11 11.39 9.99
C ALA A 98 2.28 11.97 10.79
N ILE A 99 2.04 13.12 11.42
CA ILE A 99 2.89 13.66 12.49
C ILE A 99 2.31 13.13 13.81
N PRO A 100 3.06 12.30 14.57
CA PRO A 100 2.59 11.83 15.87
C PRO A 100 2.31 13.01 16.81
N VAL A 101 1.26 12.88 17.64
CA VAL A 101 0.86 13.94 18.60
C VAL A 101 1.96 14.28 19.61
N ASN A 102 2.89 13.35 19.85
CA ASN A 102 4.03 13.49 20.74
C ASN A 102 5.37 13.57 20.00
N ALA A 103 5.37 14.01 18.73
CA ALA A 103 6.60 14.17 17.96
C ALA A 103 7.56 15.14 18.66
N ALA A 104 8.78 14.69 18.94
CA ALA A 104 9.81 15.50 19.60
C ALA A 104 10.18 16.77 18.80
N ASN A 105 10.14 16.65 17.47
CA ASN A 105 10.51 17.70 16.51
C ASN A 105 9.32 17.98 15.58
N ALA A 106 8.21 18.48 16.14
CA ALA A 106 6.96 18.67 15.41
C ALA A 106 7.08 19.70 14.27
N SER A 107 7.90 20.75 14.45
CA SER A 107 8.11 21.78 13.43
C SER A 107 8.88 21.23 12.22
N GLU A 108 9.92 20.44 12.45
CA GLU A 108 10.70 19.79 11.39
C GLU A 108 9.87 18.71 10.68
N ALA A 109 9.02 17.99 11.41
CA ALA A 109 8.08 17.05 10.83
C ALA A 109 7.07 17.76 9.91
N GLU A 110 6.57 18.94 10.30
CA GLU A 110 5.73 19.78 9.44
C GLU A 110 6.48 20.23 8.18
N GLN A 111 7.71 20.72 8.32
CA GLN A 111 8.55 21.12 7.18
C GLN A 111 8.81 19.94 6.22
N PHE A 112 9.08 18.75 6.75
CA PHE A 112 9.27 17.55 5.96
C PHE A 112 8.01 17.15 5.19
N LEU A 113 6.84 17.17 5.84
CA LEU A 113 5.56 16.91 5.16
C LEU A 113 5.27 17.97 4.10
N ALA A 114 5.57 19.25 4.36
CA ALA A 114 5.38 20.33 3.40
C ALA A 114 6.26 20.11 2.15
N PHE A 115 7.53 19.72 2.34
CA PHE A 115 8.43 19.34 1.25
C PHE A 115 7.90 18.13 0.47
N LEU A 116 7.54 17.05 1.18
CA LEU A 116 7.11 15.79 0.59
C LEU A 116 5.84 15.95 -0.26
N LEU A 117 4.86 16.73 0.24
CA LEU A 117 3.59 17.00 -0.42
C LEU A 117 3.71 18.10 -1.49
N GLY A 118 4.74 18.95 -1.41
CA GLY A 118 5.07 19.97 -2.39
C GLY A 118 5.57 19.42 -3.73
N SER A 119 5.83 20.31 -4.68
CA SER A 119 6.22 19.95 -6.05
C SER A 119 7.48 19.09 -6.12
N GLU A 120 8.51 19.40 -5.34
CA GLU A 120 9.78 18.66 -5.31
C GLU A 120 9.62 17.27 -4.71
N GLY A 121 8.96 17.14 -3.56
CA GLY A 121 8.67 15.83 -2.97
C GLY A 121 7.84 14.95 -3.90
N GLN A 122 6.85 15.51 -4.59
CA GLN A 122 6.09 14.76 -5.59
C GLN A 122 6.92 14.30 -6.79
N LYS A 123 7.97 15.05 -7.21
CA LYS A 123 8.89 14.57 -8.24
C LYS A 123 9.68 13.36 -7.76
N VAL A 124 10.19 13.41 -6.52
CA VAL A 124 10.90 12.29 -5.89
C VAL A 124 10.01 11.05 -5.81
N LEU A 125 8.76 11.22 -5.33
CA LEU A 125 7.79 10.13 -5.26
C LEU A 125 7.50 9.50 -6.64
N ARG A 126 7.33 10.33 -7.68
CA ARG A 126 7.14 9.84 -9.06
C ARG A 126 8.35 9.09 -9.59
N ALA A 127 9.56 9.54 -9.27
CA ALA A 127 10.78 8.85 -9.65
C ALA A 127 10.92 7.48 -8.96
N ALA A 128 10.37 7.33 -7.75
CA ALA A 128 10.27 6.07 -7.01
C ALA A 128 9.03 5.22 -7.38
N GLY A 129 8.40 5.47 -8.54
CA GLY A 129 7.25 4.68 -9.02
C GLY A 129 5.92 4.95 -8.29
N LEU A 130 5.89 5.88 -7.33
CA LEU A 130 4.69 6.24 -6.60
C LEU A 130 3.85 7.28 -7.36
N ARG A 131 2.54 7.26 -7.13
CA ARG A 131 1.60 8.24 -7.70
C ARG A 131 1.06 9.13 -6.58
N PRO A 132 1.61 10.33 -6.39
CA PRO A 132 1.14 11.23 -5.34
C PRO A 132 -0.33 11.61 -5.56
N LEU A 133 -1.10 11.64 -4.47
CA LEU A 133 -2.40 12.30 -4.44
C LEU A 133 -2.16 13.80 -4.27
N ASN A 134 -2.60 14.59 -5.24
CA ASN A 134 -2.44 16.04 -5.22
C ASN A 134 -3.78 16.75 -5.53
N PRO A 135 -4.35 17.50 -4.58
CA PRO A 135 -3.89 17.65 -3.19
C PRO A 135 -4.01 16.33 -2.42
N ALA A 136 -3.19 16.16 -1.38
CA ALA A 136 -3.28 14.98 -0.50
C ALA A 136 -4.58 15.02 0.31
N ILE A 137 -5.06 13.85 0.73
CA ILE A 137 -6.37 13.72 1.40
C ILE A 137 -6.15 13.51 2.89
N SER A 138 -6.85 14.28 3.73
CA SER A 138 -6.86 14.08 5.18
C SER A 138 -8.30 14.01 5.71
N ARG A 139 -8.56 13.05 6.61
CA ARG A 139 -9.82 12.99 7.37
C ARG A 139 -9.88 13.99 8.52
N GLN A 140 -8.75 14.61 8.86
CA GLN A 140 -8.62 15.57 9.95
C GLN A 140 -7.89 16.81 9.43
N ALA A 141 -8.35 17.33 8.28
CA ALA A 141 -7.74 18.48 7.58
C ALA A 141 -7.81 19.77 8.41
N GLU A 142 -8.68 19.82 9.41
CA GLU A 142 -8.82 20.88 10.39
C GLU A 142 -7.77 20.82 11.52
N ARG A 143 -7.19 19.64 11.77
CA ARG A 143 -6.21 19.40 12.85
C ARG A 143 -4.75 19.43 12.38
N VAL A 144 -4.53 19.54 11.08
CA VAL A 144 -3.18 19.66 10.52
C VAL A 144 -2.62 21.07 10.74
N PRO A 145 -1.30 21.20 10.95
CA PRO A 145 -0.62 22.49 11.07
C PRO A 145 -0.91 23.43 9.89
N GLU A 146 -0.87 24.75 10.15
CA GLU A 146 -1.16 25.79 9.16
C GLU A 146 -0.33 25.66 7.88
N GLY A 147 0.96 25.30 7.98
CA GLY A 147 1.84 25.15 6.83
C GLY A 147 1.43 24.03 5.86
N LEU A 148 0.53 23.13 6.28
CA LEU A 148 0.07 22.00 5.45
C LEU A 148 -1.34 22.20 4.88
N LYS A 149 -2.13 23.16 5.38
CA LYS A 149 -3.54 23.33 4.98
C LYS A 149 -3.71 23.58 3.48
N GLY A 150 -2.77 24.30 2.85
CA GLY A 150 -2.78 24.56 1.40
C GLY A 150 -2.38 23.36 0.52
N LEU A 151 -1.90 22.27 1.11
CA LEU A 151 -1.43 21.06 0.39
C LEU A 151 -2.42 19.89 0.51
N LEU A 152 -3.52 20.10 1.24
CA LEU A 152 -4.46 19.06 1.63
C LEU A 152 -5.89 19.42 1.21
N ARG A 153 -6.69 18.40 0.94
CA ARG A 153 -8.14 18.48 0.90
C ARG A 153 -8.75 17.55 1.94
N ALA A 154 -9.93 17.92 2.44
CA ALA A 154 -10.70 17.03 3.30
C ALA A 154 -11.11 15.76 2.53
N SER A 155 -11.14 14.62 3.22
CA SER A 155 -11.89 13.45 2.77
C SER A 155 -13.37 13.79 2.79
N GLU A 156 -14.09 13.46 1.71
CA GLU A 156 -15.54 13.28 1.76
C GLU A 156 -15.92 12.08 2.66
#